data_AF-A0A4Q1JS52-F1
#
_entry.id   AF-A0A4Q1JS52-F1
#
_cell.length_a   1.000
_cell.length_b   1.000
_cell.length_c   1.000
_cell.angle_alpha   90.00
_cell.angle_beta   90.00
_cell.angle_gamma   90.00
#
_symmetry.space_group_name_H-M   'P 1'
#
loop_
_entity.id
_entity.type
_entity.pdbx_description
1 polymer ?
#
loop_
_entity_poly.entity_id
_entity_poly.type
_entity_poly.pdbx_seq_one_letter_code
_entity_poly.pdbx_strand_id
1 'polypeptide(L)'
;MLLLIYSSVDAAERRKRFDKESYIMDVELASGLQVRHVVYRREPLGGWYWLDIRRGSGLIVVDRDGRKVSQIASSDFDELIHRLMIVINQEHSGKLQSVRVDLSLISELWDGSVKNIRGAGVAYDYRLEPKSELILATMKSYLSGNDLVKRVCEQVVLIDKKCKKNVAMNPVVFRSVYLWQKWGDVVLQPDAGMDRGLNWFSIDVEDAR
;
A
#
# COMPACT_ATOMS: atom_id res chain seq x y z
N MET A 1 -4.60 -48.63 -32.13
CA MET A 1 -5.75 -47.72 -32.04
C MET A 1 -5.94 -47.37 -30.57
N LEU A 2 -6.07 -46.07 -30.28
CA LEU A 2 -6.33 -45.39 -28.99
C LEU A 2 -5.16 -45.13 -28.02
N LEU A 3 -4.66 -43.89 -28.12
CA LEU A 3 -4.01 -43.09 -27.09
C LEU A 3 -4.94 -42.90 -25.88
N LEU A 4 -4.37 -42.85 -24.66
CA LEU A 4 -4.92 -42.07 -23.56
C LEU A 4 -3.80 -41.29 -22.87
N ILE A 5 -3.81 -39.98 -23.14
CA ILE A 5 -3.17 -38.92 -22.37
C ILE A 5 -4.10 -38.62 -21.20
N TYR A 6 -3.59 -38.58 -19.98
CA TYR A 6 -4.22 -37.83 -18.89
C TYR A 6 -3.16 -36.93 -18.23
N SER A 7 -3.11 -35.71 -18.74
CA SER A 7 -2.88 -34.47 -18.00
C SER A 7 -3.93 -34.37 -16.86
N SER A 8 -3.87 -33.55 -15.81
CA SER A 8 -2.98 -32.55 -15.25
C SER A 8 -3.81 -31.88 -14.12
N VAL A 9 -3.15 -31.16 -13.21
CA VAL A 9 -3.75 -30.10 -12.37
C VAL A 9 -4.71 -30.54 -11.25
N ASP A 10 -4.15 -30.98 -10.12
CA ASP A 10 -4.90 -31.16 -8.85
C ASP A 10 -4.51 -30.13 -7.75
N ALA A 11 -4.12 -28.92 -8.15
CA ALA A 11 -3.75 -27.85 -7.21
C ALA A 11 -4.72 -26.64 -7.21
N ALA A 12 -5.76 -26.65 -8.06
CA ALA A 12 -6.57 -25.45 -8.34
C ALA A 12 -7.82 -25.26 -7.45
N GLU A 13 -8.17 -26.20 -6.56
CA GLU A 13 -9.47 -26.19 -5.86
C GLU A 13 -9.43 -25.81 -4.37
N ARG A 14 -8.49 -24.96 -3.95
CA ARG A 14 -8.61 -24.24 -2.66
C ARG A 14 -8.96 -22.75 -2.82
N ARG A 15 -9.86 -22.44 -3.75
CA ARG A 15 -10.57 -21.15 -3.80
C ARG A 15 -11.67 -21.13 -2.73
N LYS A 16 -11.33 -20.70 -1.51
CA LYS A 16 -12.36 -20.26 -0.54
C LYS A 16 -13.04 -19.01 -1.11
N ARG A 17 -14.29 -19.17 -1.56
CA ARG A 17 -15.23 -18.05 -1.84
C ARG A 17 -15.36 -17.17 -0.59
N PHE A 18 -14.62 -16.06 -0.54
CA PHE A 18 -14.84 -14.97 0.41
C PHE A 18 -15.58 -13.86 -0.33
N ASP A 19 -16.91 -13.92 -0.32
CA ASP A 19 -17.83 -13.05 -1.08
C ASP A 19 -17.56 -12.95 -2.59
N LYS A 20 -18.60 -12.79 -3.41
CA LYS A 20 -18.42 -12.73 -4.89
C LYS A 20 -17.64 -11.50 -5.38
N GLU A 21 -17.12 -10.68 -4.47
CA GLU A 21 -16.60 -9.33 -4.72
C GLU A 21 -15.20 -9.08 -4.14
N SER A 22 -14.54 -10.10 -3.57
CA SER A 22 -13.16 -9.99 -3.09
C SER A 22 -12.29 -11.10 -3.67
N TYR A 23 -11.08 -10.72 -4.10
CA TYR A 23 -10.05 -11.59 -4.62
C TYR A 23 -8.77 -11.40 -3.82
N ILE A 24 -8.07 -12.50 -3.58
CA ILE A 24 -6.83 -12.53 -2.80
C ILE A 24 -5.72 -12.96 -3.74
N MET A 25 -4.67 -12.14 -3.80
CA MET A 25 -3.50 -12.38 -4.64
C MET A 25 -2.28 -12.63 -3.75
N ASP A 26 -1.51 -13.63 -4.15
CA ASP A 26 -0.20 -13.93 -3.60
C ASP A 26 0.83 -13.76 -4.72
N VAL A 27 1.95 -13.08 -4.42
CA VAL A 27 2.98 -12.73 -5.40
C VAL A 27 4.34 -13.13 -4.86
N GLU A 28 5.10 -13.87 -5.66
CA GLU A 28 6.53 -14.11 -5.44
C GLU A 28 7.34 -13.14 -6.29
N LEU A 29 8.26 -12.43 -5.65
CA LEU A 29 9.14 -11.44 -6.26
C LEU A 29 10.48 -12.05 -6.66
N ALA A 30 11.22 -11.41 -7.56
CA ALA A 30 12.52 -11.89 -8.01
C ALA A 30 13.57 -11.95 -6.89
N SER A 31 13.43 -11.09 -5.86
CA SER A 31 14.20 -11.18 -4.62
C SER A 31 13.94 -12.47 -3.83
N GLY A 32 12.85 -13.17 -4.12
CA GLY A 32 12.35 -14.34 -3.39
C GLY A 32 11.53 -13.99 -2.15
N LEU A 33 11.16 -12.72 -1.99
CA LEU A 33 10.10 -12.34 -1.08
C LEU A 33 8.75 -12.86 -1.60
N GLN A 34 7.93 -13.34 -0.69
CA GLN A 34 6.55 -13.71 -0.97
C GLN A 34 5.61 -12.73 -0.26
N VAL A 35 4.87 -11.97 -1.06
CA VAL A 35 3.83 -11.06 -0.62
C VAL A 35 2.50 -11.79 -0.72
N ARG A 36 1.95 -12.16 0.42
CA ARG A 36 0.73 -12.95 0.53
C ARG A 36 -0.43 -12.08 1.00
N HIS A 37 -1.62 -12.44 0.57
CA HIS A 37 -2.88 -11.84 1.00
C HIS A 37 -3.04 -10.37 0.58
N VAL A 38 -2.64 -10.02 -0.64
CA VAL A 38 -3.02 -8.74 -1.25
C VAL A 38 -4.50 -8.81 -1.63
N VAL A 39 -5.31 -7.88 -1.15
CA VAL A 39 -6.77 -7.95 -1.34
C VAL A 39 -7.19 -7.01 -2.45
N TYR A 40 -7.77 -7.55 -3.51
CA TYR A 40 -8.48 -6.77 -4.53
C TYR A 40 -9.97 -6.97 -4.34
N ARG A 41 -10.71 -5.89 -4.05
CA ARG A 41 -12.15 -6.02 -3.77
C ARG A 41 -12.96 -4.86 -4.29
N ARG A 42 -14.23 -5.14 -4.55
CA ARG A 42 -15.25 -4.14 -4.82
C ARG A 42 -15.84 -3.64 -3.51
N GLU A 43 -16.00 -2.33 -3.40
CA GLU A 43 -16.74 -1.70 -2.33
C GLU A 43 -18.24 -2.03 -2.49
N PRO A 44 -18.90 -2.56 -1.46
CA PRO A 44 -20.32 -2.93 -1.54
C PRO A 44 -21.22 -1.74 -1.90
N LEU A 45 -20.84 -0.54 -1.43
CA LEU A 45 -21.56 0.71 -1.66
C LEU A 45 -20.76 1.55 -2.67
N GLY A 46 -21.32 1.81 -3.84
CA GLY A 46 -20.65 2.61 -4.90
C GLY A 46 -19.89 1.78 -5.94
N GLY A 47 -19.59 0.51 -5.64
CA GLY A 47 -19.06 -0.44 -6.62
C GLY A 47 -17.65 -0.15 -7.09
N TRP A 48 -16.89 0.65 -6.33
CA TRP A 48 -15.48 0.97 -6.61
C TRP A 48 -14.59 -0.23 -6.31
N TYR A 49 -13.64 -0.51 -7.19
CA TYR A 49 -12.62 -1.53 -6.96
C TYR A 49 -11.36 -0.89 -6.39
N TRP A 50 -10.83 -1.47 -5.33
CA TRP A 50 -9.53 -1.07 -4.82
C TRP A 50 -8.63 -2.27 -4.60
N LEU A 51 -7.34 -1.99 -4.71
CA LEU A 51 -6.25 -2.87 -4.36
C LEU A 51 -5.74 -2.47 -2.97
N ASP A 52 -5.81 -3.38 -2.01
CA ASP A 52 -5.47 -3.16 -0.62
C ASP A 52 -4.19 -3.94 -0.26
N ILE A 53 -3.08 -3.20 -0.20
CA ILE A 53 -1.72 -3.67 0.12
C ILE A 53 -1.39 -3.19 1.55
N ARG A 54 -2.20 -3.64 2.51
CA ARG A 54 -2.08 -3.25 3.92
C ARG A 54 -2.08 -4.46 4.83
N ARG A 55 -1.25 -4.43 5.87
CA ARG A 55 -1.27 -5.42 6.95
C ARG A 55 -2.60 -5.43 7.67
N GLY A 56 -3.25 -4.27 7.77
CA GLY A 56 -4.61 -4.15 8.29
C GLY A 56 -5.66 -4.95 7.51
N SER A 57 -5.40 -5.30 6.24
CA SER A 57 -6.26 -6.19 5.44
C SER A 57 -5.80 -7.66 5.45
N GLY A 58 -4.81 -8.01 6.27
CA GLY A 58 -4.28 -9.37 6.36
C GLY A 58 -3.01 -9.64 5.54
N LEU A 59 -2.43 -8.62 4.89
CA LEU A 59 -1.18 -8.75 4.13
C LEU A 59 -0.05 -9.32 5.00
N ILE A 60 0.67 -10.31 4.46
CA ILE A 60 1.86 -10.89 5.08
C ILE A 60 2.98 -10.90 4.05
N VAL A 61 4.17 -10.41 4.44
CA VAL A 61 5.38 -10.57 3.65
C VAL A 61 6.30 -11.55 4.35
N VAL A 62 6.80 -12.55 3.62
CA VAL A 62 7.80 -13.50 4.12
C VAL A 62 8.99 -13.59 3.18
N ASP A 63 10.17 -13.89 3.72
CA ASP A 63 11.36 -14.22 2.93
C ASP A 63 11.33 -15.68 2.43
N ARG A 64 12.41 -16.09 1.73
CA ARG A 64 12.60 -17.45 1.21
C ARG A 64 12.59 -18.53 2.28
N ASP A 65 12.94 -18.16 3.52
CA ASP A 65 12.96 -19.06 4.68
C ASP A 65 11.61 -19.06 5.42
N GLY A 66 10.61 -18.32 4.92
CA GLY A 66 9.29 -18.20 5.53
C GLY A 66 9.25 -17.25 6.73
N ARG A 67 10.31 -16.48 7.00
CA ARG A 67 10.34 -15.51 8.10
C ARG A 67 9.59 -14.24 7.71
N LYS A 68 8.80 -13.71 8.64
CA LYS A 68 8.03 -12.47 8.40
C LYS A 68 8.96 -11.28 8.24
N VAL A 69 8.70 -10.49 7.21
CA VAL A 69 9.43 -9.26 6.90
C VAL A 69 8.53 -8.04 7.16
N SER A 70 9.09 -7.05 7.87
CA SER A 70 8.36 -5.85 8.28
C SER A 70 8.41 -4.72 7.26
N GLN A 71 9.35 -4.72 6.32
CA GLN A 71 9.47 -3.71 5.27
C GLN A 71 10.10 -4.34 4.02
N ILE A 72 9.69 -3.88 2.84
CA ILE A 72 10.30 -4.26 1.56
C ILE A 72 11.01 -3.05 0.96
N ALA A 73 12.00 -3.33 0.10
CA ALA A 73 12.67 -2.29 -0.66
C ALA A 73 11.72 -1.67 -1.71
N SER A 74 12.00 -0.45 -2.15
CA SER A 74 11.20 0.22 -3.17
C SER A 74 11.19 -0.55 -4.50
N SER A 75 12.30 -1.21 -4.85
CA SER A 75 12.38 -2.05 -6.06
C SER A 75 11.47 -3.28 -5.99
N ASP A 76 11.37 -3.92 -4.82
CA ASP A 76 10.46 -5.05 -4.59
C ASP A 76 9.00 -4.60 -4.66
N PHE A 77 8.71 -3.40 -4.15
CA PHE A 77 7.36 -2.83 -4.26
C PHE A 77 7.00 -2.48 -5.71
N ASP A 78 7.94 -1.93 -6.48
CA ASP A 78 7.71 -1.63 -7.91
C ASP A 78 7.40 -2.91 -8.70
N GLU A 79 8.15 -4.00 -8.44
CA GLU A 79 7.88 -5.32 -9.02
C GLU A 79 6.50 -5.86 -8.60
N LEU A 80 6.15 -5.74 -7.32
CA LEU A 80 4.86 -6.15 -6.79
C LEU A 80 3.71 -5.44 -7.52
N ILE A 81 3.76 -4.11 -7.63
CA ILE A 81 2.73 -3.34 -8.31
C ILE A 81 2.62 -3.74 -9.78
N HIS A 82 3.74 -3.88 -10.47
CA HIS A 82 3.76 -4.31 -11.87
C HIS A 82 3.02 -5.66 -12.06
N ARG A 83 3.36 -6.66 -11.24
CA ARG A 83 2.73 -7.99 -11.28
C ARG A 83 1.23 -7.92 -10.97
N LEU A 84 0.83 -7.13 -9.96
CA LEU A 84 -0.58 -6.97 -9.60
C LEU A 84 -1.38 -6.28 -10.71
N MET A 85 -0.82 -5.28 -11.39
CA MET A 85 -1.48 -4.62 -12.52
C MET A 85 -1.70 -5.58 -13.70
N ILE A 86 -0.74 -6.48 -13.98
CA ILE A 86 -0.91 -7.53 -15.00
C ILE A 86 -2.11 -8.44 -14.67
N VAL A 87 -2.19 -8.92 -13.42
CA VAL A 87 -3.30 -9.77 -12.96
C VAL A 87 -4.63 -9.04 -13.06
N ILE A 88 -4.70 -7.79 -12.59
CA ILE A 88 -5.93 -6.98 -12.67
C ILE A 88 -6.36 -6.74 -14.12
N ASN A 89 -5.40 -6.52 -15.03
CA ASN A 89 -5.70 -6.35 -16.45
C ASN A 89 -6.34 -7.62 -17.03
N GLN A 90 -5.70 -8.76 -16.80
CA GLN A 90 -6.04 -10.04 -17.42
C GLN A 90 -7.30 -10.67 -16.82
N GLU A 91 -7.45 -10.62 -15.50
CA GLU A 91 -8.50 -11.35 -14.77
C GLU A 91 -9.70 -10.47 -14.38
N HIS A 92 -9.52 -9.15 -14.36
CA HIS A 92 -10.53 -8.21 -13.84
C HIS A 92 -10.84 -7.03 -14.77
N SER A 93 -10.42 -7.14 -16.05
CA SER A 93 -10.70 -6.14 -17.09
C SER A 93 -10.23 -4.74 -16.71
N GLY A 94 -9.11 -4.62 -16.01
CA GLY A 94 -8.52 -3.33 -15.64
C GLY A 94 -9.36 -2.48 -14.68
N LYS A 95 -10.36 -3.06 -14.00
CA LYS A 95 -11.21 -2.30 -13.07
C LYS A 95 -10.41 -1.95 -11.82
N LEU A 96 -10.03 -0.69 -11.67
CA LEU A 96 -9.35 -0.19 -10.49
C LEU A 96 -9.68 1.29 -10.31
N GLN A 97 -9.92 1.69 -9.07
CA GLN A 97 -10.18 3.07 -8.68
C GLN A 97 -9.20 3.58 -7.62
N SER A 98 -8.57 2.68 -6.83
CA SER A 98 -7.63 3.10 -5.79
C SER A 98 -6.64 2.00 -5.44
N VAL A 99 -5.38 2.37 -5.23
CA VAL A 99 -4.33 1.52 -4.65
C VAL A 99 -4.06 2.02 -3.23
N ARG A 100 -4.33 1.21 -2.22
CA ARG A 100 -4.14 1.52 -0.80
C ARG A 100 -2.91 0.80 -0.28
N VAL A 101 -2.03 1.53 0.40
CA VAL A 101 -0.71 1.03 0.79
C VAL A 101 -0.40 1.45 2.23
N ASP A 102 0.12 0.52 3.01
CA ASP A 102 0.68 0.84 4.33
C ASP A 102 1.94 1.68 4.16
N LEU A 103 1.99 2.85 4.80
CA LEU A 103 3.10 3.78 4.66
C LEU A 103 4.43 3.16 5.12
N SER A 104 4.38 2.31 6.15
CA SER A 104 5.56 1.64 6.71
C SER A 104 5.99 0.39 5.95
N LEU A 105 5.20 -0.09 4.98
CA LEU A 105 5.53 -1.30 4.23
C LEU A 105 6.83 -1.14 3.44
N ILE A 106 7.15 0.08 3.01
CA ILE A 106 8.27 0.37 2.12
C ILE A 106 9.30 1.16 2.90
N SER A 107 10.51 0.63 3.04
CA SER A 107 11.55 1.20 3.91
C SER A 107 11.87 2.66 3.59
N GLU A 108 12.15 2.94 2.32
CA GLU A 108 12.62 4.23 1.84
C GLU A 108 11.50 5.28 1.90
N LEU A 109 10.25 4.86 1.66
CA LEU A 109 9.09 5.72 1.80
C LEU A 109 8.86 6.10 3.27
N TRP A 110 8.99 5.13 4.18
CA TRP A 110 8.85 5.38 5.61
C TRP A 110 9.91 6.35 6.12
N ASP A 111 11.18 6.07 5.82
CA ASP A 111 12.31 6.91 6.26
C ASP A 111 12.21 8.32 5.68
N GLY A 112 11.82 8.44 4.40
CA GLY A 112 11.57 9.71 3.75
C GLY A 112 10.38 10.47 4.37
N SER A 113 9.32 9.77 4.77
CA SER A 113 8.16 10.34 5.46
C SER A 113 8.54 10.90 6.84
N VAL A 114 9.31 10.14 7.62
CA VAL A 114 9.84 10.58 8.93
C VAL A 114 10.74 11.79 8.75
N LYS A 115 11.66 11.77 7.79
CA LYS A 115 12.55 12.90 7.48
C LYS A 115 11.75 14.15 7.08
N ASN A 116 10.74 13.99 6.24
CA ASN A 116 9.89 15.09 5.78
C ASN A 116 9.12 15.74 6.94
N ILE A 117 8.51 14.93 7.82
CA ILE A 117 7.82 15.44 9.01
C ILE A 117 8.78 16.19 9.94
N ARG A 118 9.99 15.68 10.15
CA ARG A 118 11.01 16.35 10.96
C ARG A 118 11.41 17.72 10.39
N GLY A 119 11.38 17.85 9.06
CA GLY A 119 11.67 19.09 8.33
C GLY A 119 10.48 20.02 8.10
N ALA A 120 9.28 19.68 8.59
CA ALA A 120 8.02 20.32 8.21
C ALA A 120 7.83 21.78 8.69
N GLY A 121 8.78 22.34 9.44
CA GLY A 121 8.69 23.70 9.98
C GLY A 121 7.60 23.88 11.05
N VAL A 122 7.10 22.79 11.64
CA VAL A 122 6.15 22.83 12.76
C VAL A 122 6.85 23.44 13.98
N ALA A 123 6.22 24.43 14.61
CA ALA A 123 6.77 25.13 15.77
C ALA A 123 7.06 24.14 16.91
N TYR A 124 8.19 24.30 17.59
CA TYR A 124 8.63 23.37 18.65
C TYR A 124 7.65 23.31 19.84
N ASP A 125 6.91 24.38 20.10
CA ASP A 125 5.91 24.50 21.16
C ASP A 125 4.49 24.08 20.73
N TYR A 126 4.28 23.77 19.45
CA TYR A 126 3.03 23.20 18.94
C TYR A 126 2.68 21.94 19.74
N ARG A 127 1.43 21.83 20.22
CA ARG A 127 0.97 20.62 20.91
C ARG A 127 0.42 19.63 19.91
N LEU A 128 0.95 18.40 19.94
CA LEU A 128 0.57 17.37 19.00
C LEU A 128 -0.86 16.89 19.24
N GLU A 129 -1.72 17.09 18.25
CA GLU A 129 -3.11 16.65 18.28
C GLU A 129 -3.29 15.27 17.60
N PRO A 130 -4.28 14.45 18.02
CA PRO A 130 -4.52 13.12 17.44
C PRO A 130 -4.82 13.11 15.93
N LYS A 131 -5.28 14.23 15.37
CA LYS A 131 -5.61 14.41 13.94
C LYS A 131 -5.06 15.75 13.45
N SER A 132 -3.77 15.99 13.66
CA SER A 132 -3.12 17.23 13.25
C SER A 132 -3.25 17.43 11.72
N GLU A 133 -4.11 18.37 11.32
CA GLU A 133 -4.33 18.72 9.91
C GLU A 133 -3.05 19.28 9.27
N LEU A 134 -2.24 20.01 10.05
CA LEU A 134 -0.94 20.52 9.60
C LEU A 134 -0.01 19.38 9.17
N ILE A 135 0.16 18.37 10.03
CA ILE A 135 1.05 17.24 9.73
C ILE A 135 0.47 16.37 8.61
N LEU A 136 -0.86 16.19 8.57
CA LEU A 136 -1.54 15.49 7.47
C LEU A 136 -1.30 16.18 6.13
N ALA A 137 -1.42 17.51 6.06
CA ALA A 137 -1.17 18.28 4.85
C ALA A 137 0.29 18.16 4.39
N THR A 138 1.24 18.25 5.33
CA THR A 138 2.67 18.01 5.07
C THR A 138 2.92 16.62 4.47
N MET A 139 2.31 15.58 5.04
CA MET A 139 2.48 14.21 4.55
C MET A 139 1.88 14.02 3.16
N LYS A 140 0.66 14.52 2.92
CA LYS A 140 0.01 14.47 1.60
C LYS A 140 0.83 15.20 0.53
N SER A 141 1.42 16.33 0.86
CA SER A 141 2.29 17.07 -0.06
C SER A 141 3.54 16.27 -0.42
N TYR A 142 4.19 15.65 0.58
CA TYR A 142 5.35 14.81 0.34
C TYR A 142 5.02 13.59 -0.51
N LEU A 143 3.95 12.87 -0.17
CA LEU A 143 3.51 11.69 -0.91
C LEU A 143 3.14 12.01 -2.35
N SER A 144 2.43 13.13 -2.59
CA SER A 144 2.06 13.55 -3.96
C SER A 144 3.29 13.89 -4.83
N GLY A 145 4.39 14.31 -4.22
CA GLY A 145 5.65 14.59 -4.92
C GLY A 145 6.61 13.39 -5.01
N ASN A 146 6.30 12.28 -4.35
CA ASN A 146 7.23 11.16 -4.17
C ASN A 146 7.38 10.32 -5.45
N ASP A 147 8.61 9.92 -5.77
CA ASP A 147 8.89 9.16 -6.99
C ASP A 147 8.30 7.74 -6.99
N LEU A 148 8.13 7.11 -5.84
CA LEU A 148 7.43 5.84 -5.73
C LEU A 148 5.97 5.99 -6.17
N VAL A 149 5.29 7.05 -5.73
CA VAL A 149 3.89 7.33 -6.14
C VAL A 149 3.82 7.55 -7.66
N LYS A 150 4.79 8.29 -8.24
CA LYS A 150 4.87 8.48 -9.69
C LYS A 150 5.06 7.15 -10.43
N ARG A 151 5.93 6.25 -9.94
CA ARG A 151 6.13 4.93 -10.54
C ARG A 151 4.87 4.07 -10.47
N VAL A 152 4.11 4.09 -9.36
CA VAL A 152 2.79 3.44 -9.33
C VAL A 152 1.88 4.03 -10.41
N CYS A 153 1.89 5.35 -10.58
CA CYS A 153 1.10 6.03 -11.61
C CYS A 153 1.50 5.67 -13.04
N GLU A 154 2.76 5.36 -13.29
CA GLU A 154 3.23 4.83 -14.57
C GLU A 154 2.75 3.39 -14.79
N GLN A 155 2.72 2.57 -13.73
CA GLN A 155 2.27 1.17 -13.83
C GLN A 155 0.76 1.03 -14.08
N VAL A 156 -0.08 1.93 -13.55
CA VAL A 156 -1.54 1.84 -13.78
C VAL A 156 -1.94 2.17 -15.23
N VAL A 157 -1.04 2.71 -16.05
CA VAL A 157 -1.27 2.87 -17.49
C VAL A 157 -1.45 1.50 -18.18
N LEU A 158 -0.86 0.43 -17.63
CA LEU A 158 -1.02 -0.94 -18.13
C LEU A 158 -2.48 -1.44 -18.13
N ILE A 159 -3.35 -0.79 -17.35
CA ILE A 159 -4.78 -1.09 -17.25
C ILE A 159 -5.67 0.05 -17.75
N ASP A 160 -5.14 0.90 -18.65
CA ASP A 160 -5.86 2.03 -19.25
C ASP A 160 -6.38 3.04 -18.21
N LYS A 161 -5.57 3.27 -17.16
CA LYS A 161 -5.84 4.24 -16.10
C LYS A 161 -4.76 5.31 -16.05
N LYS A 162 -5.10 6.41 -15.39
CA LYS A 162 -4.17 7.44 -14.93
C LYS A 162 -4.44 7.78 -13.47
N CYS A 163 -3.41 8.21 -12.76
CA CYS A 163 -3.58 8.72 -11.41
C CYS A 163 -4.29 10.07 -11.38
N LYS A 164 -5.10 10.26 -10.34
CA LYS A 164 -5.51 11.59 -9.90
C LYS A 164 -4.31 12.32 -9.31
N LYS A 165 -4.34 13.66 -9.34
CA LYS A 165 -3.20 14.50 -8.92
C LYS A 165 -2.81 14.35 -7.44
N ASN A 166 -3.76 14.03 -6.57
CA ASN A 166 -3.57 14.06 -5.13
C ASN A 166 -3.66 12.65 -4.55
N VAL A 167 -2.77 12.37 -3.59
CA VAL A 167 -2.90 11.20 -2.73
C VAL A 167 -3.93 11.46 -1.62
N ALA A 168 -4.73 10.45 -1.30
CA ALA A 168 -5.52 10.42 -0.08
C ALA A 168 -4.73 9.68 1.01
N MET A 169 -5.04 9.97 2.27
CA MET A 169 -4.37 9.37 3.42
C MET A 169 -5.34 9.39 4.60
N ASN A 170 -5.24 8.38 5.48
CA ASN A 170 -5.86 8.52 6.79
C ASN A 170 -5.17 9.63 7.61
N PRO A 171 -5.80 10.13 8.69
CA PRO A 171 -5.10 11.00 9.62
C PRO A 171 -3.80 10.34 10.10
N VAL A 172 -2.73 11.13 10.20
CA VAL A 172 -1.43 10.62 10.68
C VAL A 172 -1.61 10.16 12.12
N VAL A 173 -1.41 8.87 12.35
CA VAL A 173 -1.58 8.24 13.65
C VAL A 173 -0.25 8.25 14.40
N PHE A 174 -0.27 8.87 15.57
CA PHE A 174 0.84 8.90 16.52
C PHE A 174 0.62 7.91 17.64
N ARG A 175 1.70 7.45 18.26
CA ARG A 175 1.60 6.64 19.48
C ARG A 175 0.95 7.48 20.58
N SER A 176 0.02 6.87 21.32
CA SER A 176 -0.79 7.57 22.33
C SER A 176 0.03 8.31 23.38
N VAL A 177 1.21 7.78 23.73
CA VAL A 177 2.14 8.39 24.69
C VAL A 177 2.60 9.79 24.30
N TYR A 178 2.63 10.11 23.00
CA TYR A 178 3.12 11.40 22.50
C TYR A 178 2.02 12.44 22.26
N LEU A 179 0.75 12.05 22.36
CA LEU A 179 -0.36 12.98 22.17
C LEU A 179 -0.34 14.07 23.24
N TRP A 180 -0.66 15.30 22.83
CA TRP A 180 -0.68 16.52 23.64
C TRP A 180 0.69 17.01 24.14
N GLN A 181 1.77 16.28 23.84
CA GLN A 181 3.13 16.75 24.10
C GLN A 181 3.52 17.85 23.10
N LYS A 182 4.53 18.63 23.46
CA LYS A 182 5.11 19.63 22.55
C LYS A 182 5.83 18.92 21.41
N TRP A 183 5.71 19.46 20.22
CA TRP A 183 6.28 18.88 19.01
C TRP A 183 7.80 18.70 19.12
N GLY A 184 8.50 19.64 19.75
CA GLY A 184 9.93 19.56 20.01
C GLY A 184 10.36 18.30 20.75
N ASP A 185 9.52 17.80 21.66
CA ASP A 185 9.80 16.59 22.44
C ASP A 185 9.47 15.32 21.63
N VAL A 186 8.52 15.40 20.70
CA VAL A 186 8.03 14.27 19.89
C VAL A 186 8.84 14.06 18.62
N VAL A 187 9.22 15.13 17.92
CA VAL A 187 9.87 15.08 16.60
C VAL A 187 11.21 14.34 16.61
N LEU A 188 11.89 14.39 17.75
CA LEU A 188 13.18 13.73 18.00
C LEU A 188 13.03 12.24 18.38
N GLN A 189 11.83 11.79 18.70
CA GLN A 189 11.57 10.38 19.02
C GLN A 189 11.75 9.49 17.79
N PRO A 190 11.94 8.16 18.00
CA PRO A 190 11.86 7.20 16.92
C PRO A 190 10.60 7.41 16.08
N ASP A 191 10.76 7.34 14.76
CA ASP A 191 9.68 7.54 13.79
C ASP A 191 8.93 8.88 13.91
N ALA A 192 9.52 9.90 14.55
CA ALA A 192 8.86 11.16 14.90
C ALA A 192 7.54 10.95 15.67
N GLY A 193 7.48 9.89 16.47
CA GLY A 193 6.31 9.52 17.28
C GLY A 193 5.17 8.84 16.52
N MET A 194 5.30 8.62 15.20
CA MET A 194 4.27 7.95 14.41
C MET A 194 4.14 6.46 14.75
N ASP A 195 2.94 5.92 14.55
CA ASP A 195 2.67 4.49 14.65
C ASP A 195 2.92 3.79 13.29
N ARG A 196 3.87 2.85 13.25
CA ARG A 196 4.20 2.13 12.01
C ARG A 196 3.05 1.28 11.47
N GLY A 197 2.12 0.81 12.31
CA GLY A 197 1.08 -0.14 11.90
C GLY A 197 -0.22 0.50 11.42
N LEU A 198 -0.40 1.81 11.60
CA LEU A 198 -1.70 2.46 11.46
C LEU A 198 -1.76 3.54 10.38
N ASN A 199 -0.63 3.90 9.78
CA ASN A 199 -0.55 4.93 8.74
C ASN A 199 -0.62 4.32 7.34
N TRP A 200 -1.58 4.74 6.52
CA TRP A 200 -1.76 4.28 5.15
C TRP A 200 -2.18 5.43 4.22
N PHE A 201 -1.83 5.30 2.96
CA PHE A 201 -2.24 6.25 1.92
C PHE A 201 -2.90 5.52 0.76
N SER A 202 -3.59 6.28 -0.08
CA SER A 202 -4.19 5.78 -1.30
C SER A 202 -3.87 6.64 -2.51
N ILE A 203 -3.60 5.96 -3.61
CA ILE A 203 -3.41 6.56 -4.93
C ILE A 203 -4.68 6.26 -5.71
N ASP A 204 -5.49 7.29 -5.90
CA ASP A 204 -6.73 7.16 -6.65
C ASP A 204 -6.46 7.28 -8.15
N VAL A 205 -7.16 6.48 -8.94
CA VAL A 205 -7.01 6.43 -10.39
C VAL A 205 -8.35 6.66 -11.09
N GLU A 206 -8.28 7.01 -12.37
CA GLU A 206 -9.43 7.22 -13.26
C GLU A 206 -9.08 6.75 -14.67
N ASP A 207 -10.09 6.63 -15.53
CA ASP A 207 -9.90 6.21 -16.92
C ASP A 207 -8.97 7.17 -17.67
N ALA A 208 -8.04 6.61 -18.44
CA ALA A 208 -7.24 7.36 -19.40
C ALA A 208 -8.13 7.73 -20.60
N ARG A 209 -8.66 8.95 -20.62
CA ARG A 209 -9.38 9.51 -21.77
C ARG A 209 -8.43 10.07 -22.81
#